data_AF-A0A3P7Q0N7-F1
#
_entry.id   AF-A0A3P7Q0N7-F1
#
_cell.length_a   1.000
_cell.length_b   1.000
_cell.length_c   1.000
_cell.angle_alpha   90.00
_cell.angle_beta   90.00
_cell.angle_gamma   90.00
#
_symmetry.space_group_name_H-M   'P 1'
#
loop_
_entity.id
_entity.type
_entity.pdbx_description
1 polymer ?
#
loop_
_entity_poly.entity_id
_entity_poly.type
_entity_poly.pdbx_seq_one_letter_code
_entity_poly.pdbx_strand_id
1 'polypeptide(L)'
;MIRLSLYIFQQEAGRHGVYHGTFKVLDSPKDTFLSTTGWGKGVAILNGNNLGRFWATQGPQITLYVPAAFLRVGDNSLLIMELEGSKNCSKGSCLVSFVDRPIYVWRNIISNVDFFESPRRQLYKQRQEL
;
A
#
# COMPACT_ATOMS: atom_id res chain seq x y z
N MET A 1 -16.80 -0.42 11.47
CA MET A 1 -15.98 -1.57 11.05
C MET A 1 -16.33 -1.89 9.60
N ILE A 2 -15.42 -1.63 8.66
CA ILE A 2 -15.66 -1.81 7.22
C ILE A 2 -15.51 -3.30 6.90
N ARG A 3 -16.57 -3.94 6.39
CA ARG A 3 -16.54 -5.34 5.93
C ARG A 3 -16.30 -5.34 4.42
N LEU A 4 -15.14 -5.82 4.01
CA LEU A 4 -14.74 -5.90 2.59
C LEU A 4 -15.13 -7.28 2.05
N SER A 5 -15.86 -7.31 0.94
CA SER A 5 -15.98 -8.50 0.10
C SER A 5 -14.99 -8.36 -1.05
N LEU A 6 -13.89 -9.12 -0.99
CA LEU A 6 -12.90 -9.19 -2.07
C LEU A 6 -13.29 -10.27 -3.07
N TYR A 7 -13.43 -9.87 -4.34
CA TYR A 7 -13.60 -10.75 -5.48
C TYR A 7 -12.26 -10.86 -6.22
N ILE A 8 -11.66 -12.04 -6.19
CA ILE A 8 -10.40 -12.30 -6.89
C ILE A 8 -10.74 -12.67 -8.33
N PHE A 9 -10.33 -11.83 -9.28
CA PHE A 9 -10.28 -12.24 -10.68
C PHE A 9 -9.04 -13.11 -10.88
N GLN A 10 -9.27 -14.42 -11.03
CA GLN A 10 -8.41 -15.33 -11.81
C GLN A 10 -7.05 -15.80 -11.23
N GLN A 11 -6.69 -15.53 -9.97
CA GLN A 11 -5.36 -15.91 -9.45
C GLN A 11 -5.40 -16.64 -8.09
N GLU A 12 -4.40 -17.50 -7.83
CA GLU A 12 -4.22 -18.12 -6.51
C GLU A 12 -4.04 -17.04 -5.44
N ALA A 13 -4.86 -17.11 -4.39
CA ALA A 13 -4.85 -16.13 -3.31
C ALA A 13 -3.45 -15.99 -2.69
N GLY A 14 -2.96 -14.75 -2.58
CA GLY A 14 -1.68 -14.41 -1.95
C GLY A 14 -0.49 -14.30 -2.90
N ARG A 15 -0.68 -14.49 -4.21
CA ARG A 15 0.36 -14.26 -5.23
C ARG A 15 0.29 -12.84 -5.80
N HIS A 16 1.20 -12.52 -6.71
CA HIS A 16 1.08 -11.31 -7.54
C HIS A 16 -0.21 -11.39 -8.36
N GLY A 17 -0.89 -10.26 -8.53
CA GLY A 17 -2.18 -10.22 -9.20
C GLY A 17 -2.97 -8.95 -8.94
N VAL A 18 -4.14 -8.87 -9.55
CA VAL A 18 -5.10 -7.80 -9.33
C VAL A 18 -6.20 -8.28 -8.40
N TYR A 19 -6.32 -7.62 -7.27
CA TYR A 19 -7.32 -7.88 -6.25
C TYR A 19 -8.36 -6.78 -6.31
N HIS A 20 -9.62 -7.16 -6.42
CA HIS A 20 -10.74 -6.22 -6.41
C HIS A 20 -11.65 -6.52 -5.23
N GLY A 21 -12.16 -5.48 -4.58
CA GLY A 21 -13.09 -5.65 -3.48
C GLY A 21 -14.02 -4.47 -3.33
N THR A 22 -15.20 -4.74 -2.80
CA THR A 22 -16.20 -3.71 -2.50
C THR A 22 -16.46 -3.62 -1.01
N PHE A 23 -16.80 -2.42 -0.56
CA PHE A 23 -17.18 -2.15 0.82
C PHE A 23 -18.20 -1.02 0.89
N LYS A 24 -18.98 -1.00 1.98
CA LYS A 24 -19.98 0.04 2.24
C LYS A 24 -19.52 1.01 3.31
N VAL A 25 -19.73 2.30 3.05
CA VAL A 25 -19.61 3.39 4.01
C VAL A 25 -21.01 3.87 4.36
N LEU A 26 -21.38 3.85 5.64
CA LEU A 26 -22.75 4.15 6.08
C LEU A 26 -23.00 5.64 6.33
N ASP A 27 -21.99 6.32 6.87
CA ASP A 27 -22.07 7.74 7.26
C ASP A 27 -21.28 8.62 6.29
N SER A 28 -21.27 9.94 6.54
CA SER A 28 -20.42 10.87 5.80
C SER A 28 -18.95 10.45 5.90
N PRO A 29 -18.24 10.25 4.76
CA PRO A 29 -16.87 9.77 4.77
C PRO A 29 -15.93 10.79 5.43
N LYS A 30 -14.92 10.26 6.11
CA LYS A 30 -13.83 11.03 6.70
C LYS A 30 -12.51 10.57 6.08
N ASP A 31 -11.51 11.43 6.18
CA ASP A 31 -10.16 11.07 5.78
C ASP A 31 -9.70 9.85 6.58
N THR A 32 -9.01 8.94 5.90
CA THR A 32 -8.54 7.70 6.49
C THR A 32 -7.25 7.25 5.79
N PHE A 33 -6.74 6.09 6.18
CA PHE A 33 -5.52 5.52 5.63
C PHE A 33 -5.72 4.05 5.29
N LEU A 34 -5.45 3.67 4.05
CA LEU A 34 -5.43 2.27 3.63
C LEU A 34 -4.17 1.60 4.19
N SER A 35 -4.34 0.63 5.10
CA SER A 35 -3.25 -0.18 5.63
C SER A 35 -2.87 -1.28 4.66
N THR A 36 -1.62 -1.27 4.21
CA THR A 36 -1.06 -2.34 3.37
C THR A 36 -0.20 -3.30 4.19
N THR A 37 -0.38 -3.31 5.52
CA THR A 37 0.27 -4.28 6.41
C THR A 37 -0.05 -5.70 5.95
N GLY A 38 0.97 -6.54 5.74
CA GLY A 38 0.80 -7.91 5.27
C GLY A 38 0.69 -8.07 3.74
N TRP A 39 0.60 -6.96 3.00
CA TRP A 39 0.77 -6.92 1.55
C TRP A 39 2.25 -6.73 1.20
N GLY A 40 2.59 -6.94 -0.08
CA GLY A 40 3.95 -6.86 -0.57
C GLY A 40 4.27 -5.47 -1.13
N LYS A 41 4.22 -5.38 -2.45
CA LYS A 41 4.53 -4.18 -3.23
C LYS A 41 3.49 -4.00 -4.31
N GLY A 42 3.03 -2.77 -4.51
CA GLY A 42 1.97 -2.57 -5.48
C GLY A 42 1.43 -1.15 -5.61
N VAL A 43 0.25 -1.07 -6.21
CA VAL A 43 -0.51 0.16 -6.41
C VAL A 43 -1.95 -0.07 -5.94
N ALA A 44 -2.52 0.93 -5.26
CA ALA A 44 -3.93 0.90 -4.84
C ALA A 44 -4.74 1.96 -5.57
N ILE A 45 -5.95 1.58 -6.02
CA ILE A 45 -6.90 2.45 -6.72
C ILE A 45 -8.24 2.36 -6.01
N LEU A 46 -8.80 3.49 -5.60
CA LEU A 46 -10.07 3.58 -4.90
C LEU A 46 -11.07 4.40 -5.73
N ASN A 47 -12.20 3.80 -6.11
CA ASN A 47 -13.24 4.42 -6.93
C ASN A 47 -12.70 5.05 -8.22
N GLY A 48 -11.66 4.45 -8.82
CA GLY A 48 -10.97 4.96 -10.01
C GLY A 48 -9.83 5.96 -9.73
N ASN A 49 -9.67 6.42 -8.49
CA ASN A 49 -8.58 7.32 -8.10
C ASN A 49 -7.35 6.53 -7.65
N ASN A 50 -6.20 6.80 -8.26
CA ASN A 50 -4.94 6.16 -7.89
C ASN A 50 -4.42 6.76 -6.56
N LEU A 51 -4.37 5.95 -5.50
CA LEU A 51 -3.86 6.35 -4.19
C LEU A 51 -2.33 6.37 -4.13
N GLY A 52 -1.67 5.74 -5.10
CA GLY A 52 -0.22 5.68 -5.22
C GLY A 52 0.36 4.29 -4.97
N ARG A 53 1.69 4.27 -4.81
CA ARG A 53 2.50 3.06 -4.63
C ARG A 53 2.64 2.73 -3.15
N PHE A 54 2.52 1.46 -2.81
CA PHE A 54 2.91 0.94 -1.50
C PHE A 54 4.06 -0.05 -1.64
N TRP A 55 4.89 -0.15 -0.60
CA TRP A 55 5.91 -1.18 -0.47
C TRP A 55 6.05 -1.56 1.01
N ALA A 56 5.08 -2.31 1.52
CA ALA A 56 4.95 -2.58 2.95
C ALA A 56 6.05 -3.51 3.49
N THR A 57 6.67 -4.32 2.62
CA THR A 57 7.82 -5.18 2.98
C THR A 57 9.08 -4.38 3.29
N GLN A 58 9.28 -3.23 2.63
CA GLN A 58 10.44 -2.33 2.81
C GLN A 58 10.16 -1.16 3.76
N GLY A 59 8.96 -0.57 3.70
CA GLY A 59 8.65 0.65 4.43
C GLY A 59 9.45 1.87 3.92
N PRO A 60 9.59 2.95 4.72
CA PRO A 60 8.99 3.12 6.04
C PRO A 60 7.47 3.34 6.01
N GLN A 61 6.91 3.79 4.88
CA GLN A 61 5.48 4.04 4.75
C GLN A 61 4.69 2.73 4.59
N ILE A 62 3.76 2.47 5.51
CA ILE A 62 2.92 1.25 5.51
C ILE A 62 1.46 1.55 5.15
N THR A 63 1.07 2.83 5.18
CA THR A 63 -0.29 3.25 4.87
C THR A 63 -0.34 4.27 3.73
N LEU A 64 -1.37 4.19 2.89
CA LEU A 64 -1.68 5.20 1.89
C LEU A 64 -2.79 6.11 2.39
N TYR A 65 -2.62 7.42 2.23
CA TYR A 65 -3.65 8.39 2.57
C TYR A 65 -4.86 8.24 1.64
N VAL A 66 -6.05 8.28 2.22
CA VAL A 66 -7.33 8.19 1.52
C VAL A 66 -8.15 9.44 1.85
N PRO A 67 -8.22 10.40 0.92
CA PRO A 67 -9.07 11.57 1.09
C PRO A 67 -10.54 11.16 1.19
N ALA A 68 -11.31 11.82 2.08
CA ALA A 68 -12.76 11.66 2.19
C ALA A 68 -13.46 11.89 0.84
N ALA A 69 -12.93 12.80 0.01
CA ALA A 69 -13.44 13.11 -1.33
C ALA A 69 -13.35 11.94 -2.32
N PHE A 70 -12.50 10.93 -2.06
CA PHE A 70 -12.40 9.73 -2.90
C PHE A 70 -13.39 8.64 -2.47
N LEU A 71 -14.00 8.79 -1.29
CA LEU A 71 -15.01 7.89 -0.76
C LEU A 71 -16.42 8.39 -1.12
N ARG A 72 -17.36 7.45 -1.16
CA ARG A 72 -18.79 7.72 -1.38
C ARG A 72 -19.59 7.11 -0.24
N VAL A 73 -20.69 7.74 0.15
CA VAL A 73 -21.71 7.07 0.99
C VAL A 73 -22.29 5.92 0.18
N GLY A 74 -22.40 4.73 0.78
CA GLY A 74 -22.79 3.50 0.09
C GLY A 74 -21.58 2.72 -0.42
N ASP A 75 -21.70 2.17 -1.63
CA ASP A 75 -20.73 1.23 -2.21
C ASP A 75 -19.46 1.93 -2.72
N ASN A 76 -18.32 1.38 -2.32
CA ASN A 76 -16.98 1.78 -2.73
C ASN A 76 -16.25 0.58 -3.31
N SER A 77 -15.38 0.82 -4.28
CA SER A 77 -14.60 -0.19 -4.99
C SER A 77 -13.11 0.08 -4.79
N LEU A 78 -12.40 -0.91 -4.27
CA LEU A 78 -10.95 -0.90 -4.09
C LEU A 78 -10.31 -1.93 -5.03
N LEU A 79 -9.30 -1.49 -5.76
CA LEU A 79 -8.45 -2.34 -6.58
C LEU A 79 -7.01 -2.25 -6.04
N ILE A 80 -6.38 -3.39 -5.84
CA ILE A 80 -4.97 -3.50 -5.45
C ILE A 80 -4.26 -4.33 -6.51
N MET A 81 -3.26 -3.74 -7.16
CA MET A 81 -2.31 -4.46 -7.99
C MET A 81 -1.13 -4.85 -7.11
N GLU A 82 -0.98 -6.13 -6.79
CA GLU A 82 0.08 -6.71 -5.97
C GLU A 82 1.13 -7.38 -6.85
N LEU A 83 2.41 -7.15 -6.54
CA LEU A 83 3.55 -7.54 -7.39
C LEU A 83 4.51 -8.52 -6.71
N GLU A 84 4.52 -8.61 -5.39
CA GLU A 84 5.40 -9.53 -4.63
C GLU A 84 4.60 -10.69 -4.01
N GLY A 85 3.37 -10.43 -3.59
CA GLY A 85 2.48 -11.38 -2.92
C GLY A 85 2.02 -10.85 -1.56
N SER A 86 0.94 -11.44 -1.03
CA SER A 86 0.28 -11.00 0.20
C SER A 86 0.10 -12.14 1.19
N LYS A 87 0.52 -11.91 2.43
CA LYS A 87 0.29 -12.82 3.56
C LYS A 87 -1.11 -12.69 4.14
N ASN A 88 -1.82 -11.61 3.82
CA ASN A 88 -3.20 -11.37 4.27
C ASN A 88 -4.25 -12.05 3.39
N CYS A 89 -3.82 -12.94 2.50
CA CYS A 89 -4.69 -13.73 1.65
C CYS A 89 -4.64 -15.20 2.07
N SER A 90 -5.79 -15.73 2.48
CA SER A 90 -6.05 -17.16 2.67
C SER A 90 -6.85 -17.69 1.48
N LYS A 91 -6.98 -19.02 1.33
CA LYS A 91 -7.73 -19.65 0.22
C LYS A 91 -9.11 -18.98 0.03
N GLY A 92 -9.24 -18.16 -1.01
CA GLY A 92 -10.47 -17.46 -1.38
C GLY A 92 -10.83 -16.18 -0.61
N SER A 93 -10.03 -15.72 0.35
CA SER A 93 -10.29 -14.45 1.06
C SER A 93 -9.00 -13.67 1.31
N CYS A 94 -9.02 -12.39 0.96
CA CYS A 94 -7.97 -11.45 1.29
C CYS A 94 -8.53 -10.41 2.27
N LEU A 95 -7.67 -9.83 3.10
CA LEU A 95 -8.04 -8.76 4.01
C LEU A 95 -7.20 -7.52 3.77
N VAL A 96 -7.87 -6.38 3.78
CA VAL A 96 -7.25 -5.07 3.88
C VAL A 96 -8.07 -4.25 4.88
N SER A 97 -7.46 -3.25 5.50
CA SER A 97 -8.12 -2.42 6.50
C SER A 97 -7.85 -0.95 6.28
N PHE A 98 -8.78 -0.13 6.76
CA PHE A 98 -8.60 1.31 6.86
C PHE A 98 -8.33 1.66 8.32
N VAL A 99 -7.39 2.56 8.56
CA VAL A 99 -6.95 2.99 9.89
C VAL A 99 -7.02 4.52 9.99
N ASP A 100 -7.22 5.04 11.20
CA ASP A 100 -7.45 6.48 11.41
C ASP A 100 -6.15 7.30 11.46
N ARG A 101 -4.98 6.65 11.52
CA ARG A 101 -3.67 7.30 11.63
C ARG A 101 -2.67 6.66 10.67
N PRO A 102 -1.74 7.44 10.11
CA PRO A 102 -0.71 6.90 9.25
C PRO A 102 0.26 6.01 10.05
N ILE A 103 0.71 4.92 9.43
CA ILE A 103 1.67 4.00 10.02
C ILE A 103 2.99 4.12 9.25
N TYR A 104 4.05 4.44 9.99
CA TYR A 104 5.43 4.41 9.52
C TYR A 104 6.23 3.42 10.35
N VAL A 105 6.86 2.44 9.70
CA VAL A 105 7.72 1.44 10.34
C VAL A 105 9.13 1.62 9.83
N TRP A 106 9.96 2.25 10.64
CA TRP A 106 11.39 2.39 10.39
C TRP A 106 12.09 1.12 10.86
N ARG A 107 12.63 0.32 9.92
CA ARG A 107 13.57 -0.75 10.27
C ARG A 107 14.98 -0.18 10.27
N ASN A 108 15.80 -0.60 11.21
CA ASN A 108 17.25 -0.41 11.13
C ASN A 108 17.76 -1.33 10.02
N ILE A 109 17.79 -0.81 8.79
CA ILE A 109 18.41 -1.52 7.68
C ILE A 109 19.92 -1.35 7.87
N ILE A 110 20.62 -2.38 8.36
CA ILE A 110 22.07 -2.48 8.23
C ILE A 110 22.35 -2.91 6.79
N SER A 111 21.99 -2.08 5.82
CA SER A 111 22.41 -2.28 4.44
C SER A 111 23.62 -1.40 4.22
N ASN A 112 24.75 -1.99 3.88
CA ASN A 112 25.89 -1.31 3.24
C ASN A 112 25.53 -0.77 1.84
N VAL A 113 24.25 -0.53 1.57
CA VAL A 113 23.70 -0.11 0.29
C VAL A 113 22.94 1.17 0.60
N ASP A 114 23.68 2.28 0.57
CA ASP A 114 23.11 3.61 0.62
C ASP A 114 22.19 3.78 -0.59
N PHE A 115 20.89 3.68 -0.37
CA PHE A 115 19.85 3.79 -1.39
C PHE A 115 19.81 5.20 -2.05
N PHE A 116 20.68 6.13 -1.63
CA PHE A 116 20.87 7.45 -2.20
C PHE A 116 22.32 7.95 -2.08
N GLU A 117 23.29 7.28 -2.71
CA GLU A 117 24.46 8.01 -3.20
C GLU A 117 24.14 8.61 -4.57
N SER A 118 23.73 9.88 -4.60
CA SER A 118 23.62 10.60 -5.86
C SER A 118 25.02 10.73 -6.50
N PRO A 119 25.13 10.71 -7.84
CA PRO A 119 26.42 10.92 -8.53
C PRO A 119 27.13 12.21 -8.08
N ARG A 120 26.35 13.21 -7.64
CA ARG A 120 26.86 14.49 -7.12
C ARG A 120 27.56 14.35 -5.76
N ARG A 121 27.16 13.38 -4.91
CA ARG A 121 27.83 13.06 -3.64
C ARG A 121 29.14 12.29 -3.86
N GLN A 122 29.19 11.43 -4.88
CA GLN A 122 30.41 10.69 -5.26
C GLN A 122 31.51 11.64 -5.76
N LEU A 123 31.14 12.62 -6.60
CA LEU A 123 32.06 13.67 -7.07
C LEU A 123 32.61 14.55 -5.94
N TYR A 124 31.83 14.77 -4.88
CA TYR A 124 32.26 15.57 -3.72
C TYR A 124 33.30 14.82 -2.86
N LYS A 125 33.15 13.50 -2.70
CA LYS A 125 34.13 12.67 -1.99
C LYS A 125 35.46 12.59 -2.75
N GLN A 126 35.42 12.38 -4.08
CA GLN A 126 36.63 12.36 -4.93
C GLN A 126 37.39 13.69 -4.96
N ARG A 127 36.73 14.82 -4.66
CA ARG A 127 37.36 16.16 -4.64
C ARG A 127 38.03 16.51 -3.31
N GLN A 128 37.75 15.77 -2.25
CA GLN A 128 38.31 15.99 -0.91
C GLN A 128 39.52 15.07 -0.64
N GLU A 129 39.84 14.17 -1.57
CA GLU A 129 40.98 13.24 -1.53
C GLU A 129 42.13 13.67 -2.48
N LEU A 130 42.07 14.89 -3.02
CA LEU A 130 43.15 15.58 -3.73
C LEU A 130 43.52 16.85 -2.98
#